data_AF-A0A9D2TRH0-F1
#
_entry.id   AF-A0A9D2TRH0-F1
#
_cell.length_a   1.000
_cell.length_b   1.000
_cell.length_c   1.000
_cell.angle_alpha   90.00
_cell.angle_beta   90.00
_cell.angle_gamma   90.00
#
_symmetry.space_group_name_H-M   'P 1'
#
loop_
_entity.id
_entity.type
_entity.pdbx_description
1 polymer ?
#
loop_
_entity_poly.entity_id
_entity_poly.type
_entity_poly.pdbx_seq_one_letter_code
_entity_poly.pdbx_strand_id
1 'polypeptide(L)'
;PAWQQTGQRMELVDASRLLAGQMEKEQSREQQLEGLKQFLETEPAGAGEIEETAAQDAAARLSVRLKSGYPHRNLERLYTKTTVSELKKAGMAEAAEEAYHLFEEEEVVPYLPRFVRSEDKLGGAARGSAYHKALELFPFGSWMARKDAGRGGLAEGGPERAGSGKENAGKDRVSESAENGADRKALEALLDEMREQGRLLPEYREAVSPWRLEAFLKSALAARMGRADAAGLLHKEQPFVLGIPASELGEDFPGEETVLIQGIIDVYFEEDGELVVADYKTDAVTQAEELVNRYRVQLDYYARALEQLTRKRVKEKIIYSFALQREIAL
;
A
#
# COMPACT_ATOMS: atom_id res chain seq x y z
N PRO A 1 -0.94 -0.84 39.70
CA PRO A 1 -0.87 -0.24 38.34
C PRO A 1 0.19 0.87 38.29
N ALA A 2 0.86 1.08 37.15
CA ALA A 2 1.96 2.04 37.03
C ALA A 2 1.61 3.48 37.48
N TRP A 3 0.34 3.86 37.43
CA TRP A 3 -0.16 5.20 37.81
C TRP A 3 -0.22 5.49 39.32
N GLN A 4 -0.04 4.51 40.20
CA GLN A 4 0.02 4.76 41.66
C GLN A 4 1.38 5.28 42.16
N GLN A 5 2.44 5.18 41.36
CA GLN A 5 3.80 5.60 41.75
C GLN A 5 4.14 7.05 41.41
N THR A 6 3.31 7.75 40.62
CA THR A 6 3.63 9.09 40.10
C THR A 6 3.08 10.25 40.95
N GLY A 7 2.38 9.98 42.04
CA GLY A 7 1.78 11.01 42.91
C GLY A 7 0.67 11.84 42.25
N GLN A 8 0.26 11.50 41.04
CA GLN A 8 -0.78 12.21 40.30
C GLN A 8 -2.15 11.59 40.55
N ARG A 9 -3.13 12.43 40.90
CA ARG A 9 -4.50 12.01 41.20
C ARG A 9 -5.25 11.82 39.87
N MET A 10 -5.60 10.58 39.54
CA MET A 10 -6.42 10.29 38.37
C MET A 10 -7.90 10.52 38.68
N GLU A 11 -8.58 11.33 37.87
CA GLU A 11 -10.02 11.50 37.90
C GLU A 11 -10.60 10.80 36.66
N LEU A 12 -11.53 9.86 36.87
CA LEU A 12 -12.24 9.16 35.79
C LEU A 12 -13.34 10.10 35.29
N VAL A 13 -13.20 10.54 34.04
CA VAL A 13 -14.12 11.49 33.41
C VAL A 13 -14.96 10.73 32.37
N ASP A 14 -16.28 10.85 32.48
CA ASP A 14 -17.24 10.35 31.51
C ASP A 14 -17.11 11.09 30.16
N ALA A 15 -17.35 10.39 29.05
CA ALA A 15 -17.27 10.94 27.69
C ALA A 15 -18.08 12.23 27.49
N SER A 16 -19.23 12.37 28.13
CA SER A 16 -20.08 13.56 28.11
C SER A 16 -19.42 14.78 28.75
N ARG A 17 -18.60 14.59 29.81
CA ARG A 17 -17.89 15.66 30.51
C ARG A 17 -16.62 16.08 29.75
N LEU A 18 -16.01 15.16 29.00
CA LEU A 18 -14.94 15.46 28.04
C LEU A 18 -15.46 16.28 26.84
N LEU A 19 -16.61 15.89 26.29
CA LEU A 19 -17.29 16.61 25.21
C LEU A 19 -17.68 18.02 25.63
N ALA A 20 -18.23 18.19 26.85
CA ALA A 20 -18.57 19.51 27.39
C ALA A 20 -17.33 20.42 27.50
N GLY A 21 -16.20 19.89 28.01
CA GLY A 21 -14.95 20.65 28.09
C GLY A 21 -14.31 20.95 26.73
N GLN A 22 -14.54 20.10 25.71
CA GLN A 22 -14.12 20.37 24.33
C GLN A 22 -14.98 21.47 23.71
N MET A 23 -16.30 21.43 23.89
CA MET A 23 -17.19 22.48 23.41
C MET A 23 -16.92 23.84 24.07
N GLU A 24 -16.63 23.87 25.39
CA GLU A 24 -16.24 25.12 26.08
C GLU A 24 -14.92 25.69 25.54
N LYS A 25 -13.94 24.83 25.21
CA LYS A 25 -12.68 25.26 24.59
C LYS A 25 -12.88 25.74 23.15
N GLU A 26 -13.74 25.09 22.37
CA GLU A 26 -14.07 25.53 21.01
C GLU A 26 -14.84 26.85 21.04
N GLN A 27 -15.84 26.99 21.91
CA GLN A 27 -16.57 28.25 22.10
C GLN A 27 -15.63 29.37 22.57
N SER A 28 -14.70 29.09 23.47
CA SER A 28 -13.69 30.07 23.90
C SER A 28 -12.75 30.46 22.76
N ARG A 29 -12.36 29.51 21.90
CA ARG A 29 -11.55 29.78 20.70
C ARG A 29 -12.32 30.62 19.67
N GLU A 30 -13.60 30.31 19.46
CA GLU A 30 -14.49 31.08 18.59
C GLU A 30 -14.70 32.50 19.12
N GLN A 31 -14.93 32.67 20.42
CA GLN A 31 -15.02 33.98 21.06
C GLN A 31 -13.71 34.78 20.94
N GLN A 32 -12.55 34.12 21.08
CA GLN A 32 -11.25 34.76 20.87
C GLN A 32 -11.03 35.17 19.41
N LEU A 33 -11.44 34.34 18.45
CA LEU A 33 -11.39 34.66 17.02
C LEU A 33 -12.33 35.81 16.65
N GLU A 34 -13.54 35.81 17.20
CA GLU A 34 -14.53 36.87 17.01
C GLU A 34 -14.04 38.20 17.63
N GLY A 35 -13.44 38.14 18.83
CA GLY A 35 -12.79 39.28 19.47
C GLY A 35 -11.60 39.80 18.67
N LEU A 36 -10.82 38.92 18.03
CA LEU A 36 -9.72 39.30 17.15
C LEU A 36 -10.23 39.96 15.86
N LYS A 37 -11.34 39.47 15.29
CA LYS A 37 -12.00 40.07 14.12
C LYS A 37 -12.57 41.45 14.47
N GLN A 38 -13.26 41.60 15.59
CA GLN A 38 -13.73 42.90 16.07
C GLN A 38 -12.56 43.87 16.31
N PHE A 39 -11.47 43.40 16.92
CA PHE A 39 -10.26 44.23 17.10
C PHE A 39 -9.63 44.68 15.77
N LEU A 40 -9.72 43.86 14.72
CA LEU A 40 -9.22 44.20 13.38
C LEU A 40 -10.18 45.10 12.59
N GLU A 41 -11.48 45.10 12.92
CA GLU A 41 -12.54 45.82 12.20
C GLU A 41 -12.95 47.16 12.84
N THR A 42 -12.74 47.33 14.14
CA THR A 42 -13.13 48.56 14.85
C THR A 42 -11.97 49.56 14.87
N GLU A 43 -12.13 50.73 14.26
CA GLU A 43 -11.21 51.85 14.49
C GLU A 43 -11.27 52.28 15.97
N PRO A 44 -10.14 52.59 16.62
CA PRO A 44 -10.16 52.97 18.02
C PRO A 44 -10.78 54.36 18.16
N ALA A 45 -11.97 54.42 18.76
CA ALA A 45 -12.57 55.66 19.23
C ALA A 45 -12.11 55.94 20.66
N GLY A 46 -11.15 56.87 20.82
CA GLY A 46 -10.90 57.58 22.06
C GLY A 46 -9.81 57.01 22.95
N ALA A 47 -8.56 57.39 22.69
CA ALA A 47 -7.49 57.43 23.70
C ALA A 47 -6.56 58.61 23.37
N GLY A 48 -6.41 59.57 24.30
CA GLY A 48 -5.75 60.86 24.05
C GLY A 48 -4.51 60.84 23.16
N GLU A 49 -4.36 61.92 22.39
CA GLU A 49 -3.56 62.15 21.16
C GLU A 49 -2.11 61.59 21.09
N ILE A 50 -1.53 61.06 22.17
CA ILE A 50 -0.17 60.48 22.23
C ILE A 50 -0.19 58.94 22.34
N GLU A 51 -1.25 58.33 22.89
CA GLU A 51 -1.41 56.86 22.98
C GLU A 51 -2.20 56.27 21.78
N GLU A 52 -3.12 57.04 21.18
CA GLU A 52 -3.91 56.64 20.00
C GLU A 52 -3.02 56.29 18.79
N THR A 53 -1.98 57.08 18.56
CA THR A 53 -1.04 56.89 17.46
C THR A 53 -0.21 55.63 17.61
N ALA A 54 0.17 55.26 18.84
CA ALA A 54 0.94 54.05 19.11
C ALA A 54 0.08 52.78 18.96
N ALA A 55 -1.18 52.81 19.39
CA ALA A 55 -2.11 51.69 19.23
C ALA A 55 -2.51 51.47 17.77
N GLN A 56 -2.77 52.55 17.03
CA GLN A 56 -3.05 52.50 15.58
C GLN A 56 -1.84 52.00 14.78
N ASP A 57 -0.62 52.44 15.13
CA ASP A 57 0.62 51.95 14.51
C ASP A 57 0.88 50.47 14.82
N ALA A 58 0.57 50.01 16.05
CA ALA A 58 0.64 48.60 16.41
C ALA A 58 -0.38 47.74 15.63
N ALA A 59 -1.63 48.20 15.50
CA ALA A 59 -2.67 47.51 14.75
C ALA A 59 -2.35 47.43 13.24
N ALA A 60 -1.82 48.52 12.67
CA ALA A 60 -1.36 48.56 11.28
C ALA A 60 -0.21 47.57 11.04
N ARG A 61 0.80 47.53 11.93
CA ARG A 61 1.91 46.57 11.85
C ARG A 61 1.45 45.12 12.00
N LEU A 62 0.46 44.85 12.86
CA LEU A 62 -0.11 43.53 13.03
C LEU A 62 -0.91 43.11 11.79
N SER A 63 -1.71 44.01 11.21
CA SER A 63 -2.46 43.78 9.97
C SER A 63 -1.54 43.47 8.79
N VAL A 64 -0.42 44.21 8.67
CA VAL A 64 0.61 43.94 7.65
C VAL A 64 1.25 42.57 7.85
N ARG A 65 1.55 42.17 9.09
CA ARG A 65 2.11 40.84 9.40
C ARG A 65 1.12 39.71 9.14
N LEU A 66 -0.16 39.91 9.46
CA LEU A 66 -1.23 38.91 9.24
C LEU A 66 -1.64 38.80 7.77
N LYS A 67 -1.51 39.88 6.98
CA LYS A 67 -1.77 39.90 5.53
C LYS A 67 -0.55 39.57 4.68
N SER A 68 0.61 39.31 5.31
CA SER A 68 1.81 38.91 4.59
C SER A 68 1.58 37.53 3.96
N GLY A 69 1.51 37.49 2.63
CA GLY A 69 1.40 36.24 1.87
C GLY A 69 2.73 35.49 1.92
N TYR A 70 2.67 34.18 2.14
CA TYR A 70 3.85 33.33 2.12
C TYR A 70 4.55 33.42 0.75
N PRO A 71 5.83 33.83 0.67
CA PRO A 71 6.53 34.05 -0.60
C PRO A 71 6.61 32.80 -1.49
N HIS A 72 6.59 31.61 -0.89
CA HIS A 72 6.66 30.33 -1.59
C HIS A 72 5.31 29.61 -1.63
N ARG A 73 4.25 30.37 -1.90
CA ARG A 73 2.89 29.80 -2.04
C ARG A 73 2.79 28.75 -3.14
N ASN A 74 3.65 28.83 -4.16
CA ASN A 74 3.78 27.80 -5.20
C ASN A 74 4.21 26.42 -4.65
N LEU A 75 4.81 26.37 -3.45
CA LEU A 75 5.18 25.12 -2.77
C LEU A 75 4.11 24.60 -1.80
N GLU A 76 2.99 25.32 -1.62
CA GLU A 76 1.94 24.98 -0.65
C GLU A 76 1.38 23.56 -0.85
N ARG A 77 1.36 23.08 -2.11
CA ARG A 77 0.88 21.75 -2.49
C ARG A 77 1.99 20.72 -2.73
N LEU A 78 3.26 21.11 -2.57
CA LEU A 78 4.39 20.22 -2.83
C LEU A 78 4.70 19.36 -1.59
N TYR A 79 4.29 18.10 -1.62
CA TYR A 79 4.69 17.13 -0.60
C TYR A 79 6.13 16.66 -0.88
N THR A 80 7.10 17.15 -0.09
CA THR A 80 8.52 16.80 -0.25
C THR A 80 8.83 15.32 0.01
N LYS A 81 7.93 14.63 0.73
CA LYS A 81 7.96 13.20 0.98
C LYS A 81 6.56 12.64 0.76
N THR A 82 6.44 11.67 -0.14
CA THR A 82 5.16 11.03 -0.46
C THR A 82 5.33 9.54 -0.66
N THR A 83 4.26 8.77 -0.45
CA THR A 83 4.25 7.34 -0.74
C THR A 83 3.74 7.07 -2.16
N VAL A 84 4.14 5.93 -2.73
CA VAL A 84 3.63 5.52 -4.06
C VAL A 84 2.10 5.38 -4.07
N SER A 85 1.51 4.95 -2.95
CA SER A 85 0.05 4.85 -2.78
C SER A 85 -0.65 6.21 -2.72
N GLU A 86 0.01 7.25 -2.21
CA GLU A 86 -0.52 8.63 -2.19
C GLU A 86 -0.46 9.27 -3.57
N LEU A 87 0.66 9.11 -4.28
CA LEU A 87 0.78 9.54 -5.69
C LEU A 87 -0.29 8.89 -6.57
N LYS A 88 -0.61 7.62 -6.30
CA LYS A 88 -1.71 6.91 -6.95
C LYS A 88 -3.06 7.58 -6.70
N LYS A 89 -3.34 8.02 -5.47
CA LYS A 89 -4.60 8.70 -5.13
C LYS A 89 -4.70 10.07 -5.78
N ALA A 90 -3.61 10.84 -5.80
CA ALA A 90 -3.56 12.14 -6.45
C ALA A 90 -3.76 12.02 -7.97
N GLY A 91 -3.04 11.11 -8.65
CA GLY A 91 -3.19 10.89 -10.08
C GLY A 91 -4.55 10.29 -10.48
N MET A 92 -5.19 9.52 -9.60
CA MET A 92 -6.58 9.07 -9.82
C MET A 92 -7.59 10.20 -9.66
N ALA A 93 -7.36 11.19 -8.79
CA ALA A 93 -8.22 12.36 -8.67
C ALA A 93 -8.17 13.23 -9.94
N GLU A 94 -6.97 13.43 -10.51
CA GLU A 94 -6.79 14.14 -11.77
C GLU A 94 -7.37 13.37 -12.98
N ALA A 95 -7.11 12.06 -13.09
CA ALA A 95 -7.70 11.25 -14.16
C ALA A 95 -9.24 11.07 -14.02
N ALA A 96 -9.77 11.17 -12.80
CA ALA A 96 -11.21 11.16 -12.52
C ALA A 96 -11.90 12.50 -12.84
N GLU A 97 -11.17 13.62 -12.91
CA GLU A 97 -11.72 14.87 -13.46
C GLU A 97 -12.03 14.74 -14.96
N GLU A 98 -11.29 13.92 -15.70
CA GLU A 98 -11.54 13.66 -17.13
C GLU A 98 -12.59 12.56 -17.38
N ALA A 99 -12.87 11.69 -16.40
CA ALA A 99 -13.84 10.60 -16.49
C ALA A 99 -14.95 10.76 -15.44
N TYR A 100 -16.03 11.45 -15.84
CA TYR A 100 -17.28 11.64 -15.09
C TYR A 100 -17.58 10.56 -14.02
N HIS A 101 -17.52 10.98 -12.76
CA HIS A 101 -18.19 10.45 -11.56
C HIS A 101 -18.66 8.99 -11.59
N LEU A 102 -17.87 8.09 -10.98
CA LEU A 102 -18.40 6.86 -10.39
C LEU A 102 -17.52 6.32 -9.24
N PHE A 103 -17.01 7.19 -8.38
CA PHE A 103 -16.36 6.78 -7.14
C PHE A 103 -17.28 7.14 -5.97
N GLU A 104 -17.76 6.14 -5.25
CA GLU A 104 -18.28 6.36 -3.89
C GLU A 104 -17.11 6.87 -3.05
N GLU A 105 -17.26 8.07 -2.46
CA GLU A 105 -16.35 8.54 -1.42
C GLU A 105 -16.28 7.45 -0.34
N GLU A 106 -15.09 6.93 -0.04
CA GLU A 106 -14.92 6.02 1.10
C GLU A 106 -15.36 6.77 2.35
N GLU A 107 -16.54 6.42 2.86
CA GLU A 107 -17.12 6.98 4.06
C GLU A 107 -16.08 6.86 5.19
N VAL A 108 -15.69 7.98 5.79
CA VAL A 108 -14.66 8.03 6.83
C VAL A 108 -15.19 7.27 8.05
N VAL A 109 -14.87 5.98 8.12
CA VAL A 109 -15.31 5.15 9.23
C VAL A 109 -14.61 5.66 10.48
N PRO A 110 -15.35 6.09 11.51
CA PRO A 110 -14.75 6.59 12.74
C PRO A 110 -13.78 5.55 13.31
N TYR A 111 -12.58 6.03 13.69
CA TYR A 111 -11.52 5.20 14.26
C TYR A 111 -11.96 4.70 15.63
N LEU A 112 -12.66 3.56 15.63
CA LEU A 112 -13.04 2.86 16.84
C LEU A 112 -11.85 1.99 17.28
N PRO A 113 -11.29 2.20 18.49
CA PRO A 113 -10.21 1.38 19.01
C PRO A 113 -10.57 -0.11 19.05
N ARG A 114 -9.57 -0.97 18.80
CA ARG A 114 -9.71 -2.42 18.63
C ARG A 114 -10.48 -3.16 19.74
N PHE A 115 -10.50 -2.64 20.96
CA PHE A 115 -11.17 -3.28 22.10
C PHE A 115 -12.69 -3.04 22.13
N VAL A 116 -13.21 -2.12 21.30
CA VAL A 116 -14.65 -1.76 21.26
C VAL A 116 -15.37 -2.41 20.07
N ARG A 117 -14.65 -2.88 19.04
CA ARG A 117 -15.27 -3.45 17.85
C ARG A 117 -15.63 -4.93 18.04
N SER A 118 -16.89 -5.28 17.81
CA SER A 118 -17.36 -6.65 17.65
C SER A 118 -17.17 -7.10 16.21
N GLU A 119 -16.21 -8.02 15.98
CA GLU A 119 -15.97 -8.80 14.74
C GLU A 119 -16.33 -8.13 13.40
N ASP A 120 -15.50 -7.20 12.94
CA ASP A 120 -15.52 -6.79 11.53
C ASP A 120 -14.74 -7.81 10.70
N LYS A 121 -15.35 -8.33 9.62
CA LYS A 121 -14.59 -9.02 8.56
C LYS A 121 -13.51 -8.07 8.04
N LEU A 122 -12.27 -8.55 7.93
CA LEU A 122 -11.14 -7.75 7.44
C LEU A 122 -11.49 -7.05 6.13
N GLY A 123 -11.31 -5.73 6.09
CA GLY A 123 -11.52 -4.90 4.91
C GLY A 123 -10.59 -5.28 3.75
N GLY A 124 -10.89 -4.77 2.55
CA GLY A 124 -10.14 -5.09 1.33
C GLY A 124 -8.64 -4.85 1.45
N ALA A 125 -8.22 -3.73 2.04
CA ALA A 125 -6.81 -3.40 2.26
C ALA A 125 -6.11 -4.36 3.23
N ALA A 126 -6.77 -4.72 4.34
CA ALA A 126 -6.21 -5.65 5.33
C ALA A 126 -6.03 -7.06 4.74
N ARG A 127 -6.93 -7.47 3.84
CA ARG A 127 -6.78 -8.71 3.06
C ARG A 127 -5.55 -8.65 2.15
N GLY A 128 -5.32 -7.54 1.47
CA GLY A 128 -4.11 -7.33 0.65
C GLY A 128 -2.83 -7.51 1.46
N SER A 129 -2.72 -6.83 2.61
CA SER A 129 -1.57 -6.98 3.52
C SER A 129 -1.38 -8.41 4.02
N ALA A 130 -2.46 -9.16 4.23
CA ALA A 130 -2.38 -10.56 4.62
C ALA A 130 -1.75 -11.43 3.52
N TYR A 131 -2.11 -11.20 2.24
CA TYR A 131 -1.50 -11.90 1.10
C TYR A 131 -0.03 -11.52 0.93
N HIS A 132 0.30 -10.23 0.98
CA HIS A 132 1.69 -9.76 0.93
C HIS A 132 2.53 -10.42 2.00
N LYS A 133 2.05 -10.44 3.25
CA LYS A 133 2.77 -11.08 4.35
C LYS A 133 2.93 -12.59 4.16
N ALA A 134 1.89 -13.28 3.69
CA ALA A 134 1.98 -14.71 3.42
C ALA A 134 3.02 -15.01 2.33
N LEU A 135 3.07 -14.22 1.25
CA LEU A 135 4.00 -14.38 0.13
C LEU A 135 5.44 -13.97 0.48
N GLU A 136 5.61 -12.93 1.29
CA GLU A 136 6.90 -12.53 1.88
C GLU A 136 7.53 -13.70 2.66
N LEU A 137 6.72 -14.43 3.44
CA LEU A 137 7.20 -15.55 4.24
C LEU A 137 7.32 -16.86 3.45
N PHE A 138 6.66 -16.93 2.29
CA PHE A 138 6.56 -18.16 1.51
C PHE A 138 7.92 -18.63 0.95
N PRO A 139 8.32 -19.90 1.16
CA PRO A 139 9.59 -20.43 0.69
C PRO A 139 9.44 -20.99 -0.74
N PHE A 140 9.56 -20.13 -1.75
CA PHE A 140 9.30 -20.50 -3.14
C PHE A 140 10.26 -21.58 -3.67
N GLY A 141 11.55 -21.49 -3.35
CA GLY A 141 12.56 -22.41 -3.86
C GLY A 141 12.33 -23.84 -3.38
N SER A 142 12.18 -24.04 -2.06
CA SER A 142 11.94 -25.37 -1.50
C SER A 142 10.57 -25.93 -1.88
N TRP A 143 9.55 -25.08 -2.00
CA TRP A 143 8.22 -25.47 -2.44
C TRP A 143 8.22 -25.99 -3.88
N MET A 144 8.84 -25.25 -4.81
CA MET A 144 8.91 -25.67 -6.21
C MET A 144 9.79 -26.91 -6.40
N ALA A 145 10.92 -27.00 -5.70
CA ALA A 145 11.77 -28.20 -5.74
C ALA A 145 11.02 -29.48 -5.31
N ARG A 146 10.17 -29.38 -4.28
CA ARG A 146 9.31 -30.50 -3.83
C ARG A 146 8.33 -30.92 -4.93
N LYS A 147 7.75 -29.97 -5.65
CA LYS A 147 6.80 -30.25 -6.75
C LYS A 147 7.48 -30.95 -7.92
N ASP A 148 8.65 -30.46 -8.32
CA ASP A 148 9.39 -31.03 -9.44
C ASP A 148 9.86 -32.46 -9.14
N ALA A 149 10.30 -32.72 -7.90
CA ALA A 149 10.67 -34.06 -7.44
C ALA A 149 9.48 -35.04 -7.44
N GLY A 150 8.27 -34.59 -7.12
CA GLY A 150 7.05 -35.40 -7.20
C GLY A 150 6.60 -35.71 -8.64
N ARG A 151 6.94 -34.84 -9.59
CA ARG A 151 6.58 -34.97 -11.01
C ARG A 151 7.62 -35.74 -11.84
N GLY A 152 8.87 -35.78 -11.39
CA GLY A 152 10.03 -36.42 -12.06
C GLY A 152 10.15 -37.95 -11.96
N GLY A 153 9.23 -38.65 -11.28
CA GLY A 153 9.30 -40.12 -11.09
C GLY A 153 8.90 -41.00 -12.29
N LEU A 154 8.66 -40.44 -13.47
CA LEU A 154 8.10 -41.16 -14.63
C LEU A 154 8.85 -40.99 -15.96
N ALA A 155 10.12 -40.55 -15.96
CA ALA A 155 10.88 -40.44 -17.21
C ALA A 155 12.37 -40.73 -17.06
N GLU A 156 12.75 -42.02 -17.06
CA GLU A 156 14.03 -42.48 -17.63
C GLU A 156 13.89 -43.88 -18.25
N GLY A 157 14.24 -44.01 -19.54
CA GLY A 157 14.47 -45.28 -20.24
C GLY A 157 13.92 -45.36 -21.68
N GLY A 158 14.70 -44.95 -22.70
CA GLY A 158 14.45 -45.23 -24.13
C GLY A 158 14.80 -46.68 -24.55
N PRO A 159 14.85 -47.07 -25.85
CA PRO A 159 14.70 -46.30 -27.09
C PRO A 159 13.63 -46.85 -28.09
N GLU A 160 13.50 -46.14 -29.22
CA GLU A 160 12.74 -46.39 -30.46
C GLU A 160 12.08 -47.76 -30.71
N ARG A 161 10.78 -47.74 -31.03
CA ARG A 161 10.16 -48.59 -32.07
C ARG A 161 8.92 -47.92 -32.64
N ALA A 162 8.92 -47.72 -33.95
CA ALA A 162 7.77 -47.24 -34.72
C ALA A 162 6.58 -48.20 -34.57
N GLY A 163 5.40 -47.65 -34.29
CA GLY A 163 4.15 -48.38 -34.19
C GLY A 163 2.95 -47.44 -34.10
N SER A 164 2.23 -47.31 -35.21
CA SER A 164 0.93 -46.66 -35.34
C SER A 164 -0.09 -47.13 -34.29
N GLY A 165 -0.87 -46.22 -33.71
CA GLY A 165 -2.01 -46.60 -32.87
C GLY A 165 -2.71 -45.42 -32.21
N LYS A 166 -4.01 -45.32 -32.47
CA LYS A 166 -4.98 -44.30 -32.04
C LYS A 166 -5.09 -44.08 -30.52
N GLU A 167 -5.53 -42.85 -30.21
CA GLU A 167 -6.51 -42.46 -29.17
C GLU A 167 -6.27 -42.93 -27.72
N ASN A 168 -6.01 -41.97 -26.83
CA ASN A 168 -6.53 -42.02 -25.45
C ASN A 168 -6.52 -40.64 -24.78
N ALA A 169 -7.61 -39.89 -24.97
CA ALA A 169 -7.95 -38.72 -24.17
C ALA A 169 -8.91 -39.18 -23.06
N GLY A 170 -8.39 -39.54 -21.88
CA GLY A 170 -9.27 -40.05 -20.82
C GLY A 170 -8.64 -40.50 -19.50
N LYS A 171 -7.34 -40.28 -19.25
CA LYS A 171 -6.68 -40.78 -18.02
C LYS A 171 -6.12 -39.71 -17.08
N ASP A 172 -6.13 -38.43 -17.46
CA ASP A 172 -5.45 -37.36 -16.70
C ASP A 172 -6.30 -36.70 -15.58
N ARG A 173 -7.63 -36.88 -15.57
CA ARG A 173 -8.48 -36.14 -14.60
C ARG A 173 -8.46 -36.70 -13.17
N VAL A 174 -8.09 -37.98 -13.00
CA VAL A 174 -8.12 -38.65 -11.67
C VAL A 174 -6.85 -38.37 -10.86
N SER A 175 -5.70 -38.25 -11.52
CA SER A 175 -4.42 -37.88 -10.89
C SER A 175 -4.39 -36.41 -10.47
N GLU A 176 -4.88 -35.52 -11.33
CA GLU A 176 -4.83 -34.07 -11.10
C GLU A 176 -5.71 -33.62 -9.91
N SER A 177 -6.85 -34.29 -9.68
CA SER A 177 -7.76 -33.98 -8.57
C SER A 177 -7.22 -34.41 -7.20
N ALA A 178 -6.45 -35.50 -7.15
CA ALA A 178 -5.83 -35.99 -5.91
C ALA A 178 -4.56 -35.19 -5.55
N GLU A 179 -3.75 -34.82 -6.54
CA GLU A 179 -2.58 -33.97 -6.36
C GLU A 179 -2.96 -32.57 -5.85
N ASN A 180 -4.02 -31.96 -6.42
CA ASN A 180 -4.52 -30.66 -5.96
C ASN A 180 -4.98 -30.69 -4.49
N GLY A 181 -5.52 -31.83 -4.02
CA GLY A 181 -5.91 -32.00 -2.61
C GLY A 181 -4.71 -32.11 -1.67
N ALA A 182 -3.61 -32.73 -2.09
CA ALA A 182 -2.39 -32.88 -1.29
C ALA A 182 -1.63 -31.56 -1.18
N ASP A 183 -1.48 -30.82 -2.29
CA ASP A 183 -0.85 -29.50 -2.32
C ASP A 183 -1.58 -28.51 -1.42
N ARG A 184 -2.91 -28.51 -1.45
CA ARG A 184 -3.72 -27.62 -0.63
C ARG A 184 -3.56 -27.89 0.86
N LYS A 185 -3.55 -29.16 1.28
CA LYS A 185 -3.29 -29.53 2.68
C LYS A 185 -1.88 -29.12 3.12
N ALA A 186 -0.88 -29.28 2.27
CA ALA A 186 0.47 -28.84 2.56
C ALA A 186 0.56 -27.31 2.71
N LEU A 187 -0.18 -26.57 1.88
CA LEU A 187 -0.25 -25.12 1.94
C LEU A 187 -0.97 -24.64 3.21
N GLU A 188 -2.08 -25.27 3.58
CA GLU A 188 -2.77 -24.99 4.84
C GLU A 188 -1.86 -25.23 6.04
N ALA A 189 -1.18 -26.37 6.09
CA ALA A 189 -0.23 -26.69 7.16
C ALA A 189 0.92 -25.67 7.24
N LEU A 190 1.46 -25.23 6.10
CA LEU A 190 2.51 -24.21 6.06
C LEU A 190 2.01 -22.86 6.61
N LEU A 191 0.81 -22.43 6.23
CA LEU A 191 0.24 -21.18 6.73
C LEU A 191 -0.10 -21.27 8.24
N ASP A 192 -0.54 -22.44 8.71
CA ASP A 192 -0.79 -22.69 10.13
C ASP A 192 0.52 -22.69 10.95
N GLU A 193 1.58 -23.29 10.41
CA GLU A 193 2.92 -23.24 11.00
C GLU A 193 3.43 -21.79 11.12
N MET A 194 3.28 -20.97 10.07
CA MET A 194 3.65 -19.55 10.11
C MET A 194 2.87 -18.78 11.19
N ARG A 195 1.60 -19.14 11.42
CA ARG A 195 0.77 -18.59 12.48
C ARG A 195 1.25 -19.02 13.86
N GLU A 196 1.53 -20.31 14.04
CA GLU A 196 2.02 -20.87 15.31
C GLU A 196 3.39 -20.31 15.71
N GLN A 197 4.26 -20.05 14.74
CA GLN A 197 5.54 -19.37 14.94
C GLN A 197 5.39 -17.86 15.23
N GLY A 198 4.19 -17.30 15.15
CA GLY A 198 3.91 -15.87 15.34
C GLY A 198 4.39 -14.97 14.20
N ARG A 199 4.79 -15.55 13.05
CA ARG A 199 5.24 -14.81 11.86
C ARG A 199 4.05 -14.27 11.05
N LEU A 200 2.92 -14.97 11.10
CA LEU A 200 1.65 -14.59 10.48
C LEU A 200 0.57 -14.39 11.55
N LEU A 201 -0.13 -13.26 11.51
CA LEU A 201 -1.23 -13.01 12.46
C LEU A 201 -2.40 -13.99 12.23
N PRO A 202 -3.16 -14.38 13.28
CA PRO A 202 -4.33 -15.25 13.11
C PRO A 202 -5.35 -14.68 12.11
N GLU A 203 -5.60 -13.39 12.21
CA GLU A 203 -6.46 -12.62 11.30
C GLU A 203 -5.99 -12.74 9.83
N TYR A 204 -4.67 -12.68 9.60
CA TYR A 204 -4.11 -12.79 8.26
C TYR A 204 -4.22 -14.21 7.71
N ARG A 205 -4.02 -15.20 8.58
CA ARG A 205 -4.20 -16.62 8.23
C ARG A 205 -5.62 -16.91 7.73
N GLU A 206 -6.62 -16.31 8.36
CA GLU A 206 -8.03 -16.46 7.99
C GLU A 206 -8.38 -15.72 6.69
N ALA A 207 -7.75 -14.57 6.43
CA ALA A 207 -7.97 -13.78 5.22
C ALA A 207 -7.38 -14.37 3.94
N VAL A 208 -6.30 -15.14 4.07
CA VAL A 208 -5.57 -15.74 2.94
C VAL A 208 -6.27 -17.01 2.50
N SER A 209 -6.71 -17.06 1.24
CA SER A 209 -7.39 -18.22 0.67
C SER A 209 -6.38 -19.24 0.15
N PRO A 210 -6.31 -20.46 0.71
CA PRO A 210 -5.39 -21.50 0.23
C PRO A 210 -5.63 -21.84 -1.25
N TRP A 211 -6.88 -21.85 -1.70
CA TRP A 211 -7.22 -22.14 -3.10
C TRP A 211 -6.68 -21.07 -4.06
N ARG A 212 -6.76 -19.78 -3.69
CA ARG A 212 -6.24 -18.70 -4.55
C ARG A 212 -4.72 -18.70 -4.60
N LEU A 213 -4.07 -18.98 -3.48
CA LEU A 213 -2.62 -19.18 -3.42
C LEU A 213 -2.18 -20.41 -4.23
N GLU A 214 -2.90 -21.53 -4.13
CA GLU A 214 -2.63 -22.74 -4.91
C GLU A 214 -2.67 -22.43 -6.43
N ALA A 215 -3.65 -21.66 -6.89
CA ALA A 215 -3.72 -21.22 -8.28
C ALA A 215 -2.52 -20.35 -8.68
N PHE A 216 -2.11 -19.41 -7.81
CA PHE A 216 -0.90 -18.62 -8.02
C PHE A 216 0.36 -19.49 -8.10
N LEU A 217 0.50 -20.49 -7.23
CA LEU A 217 1.64 -21.40 -7.24
C LEU A 217 1.72 -22.31 -8.49
N LYS A 218 0.67 -22.33 -9.31
CA LYS A 218 0.66 -22.99 -10.63
C LYS A 218 0.99 -22.04 -11.79
N SER A 219 1.13 -20.74 -11.51
CA SER A 219 1.43 -19.71 -12.51
C SER A 219 2.89 -19.81 -12.99
N ALA A 220 3.17 -19.23 -14.16
CA ALA A 220 4.52 -19.17 -14.71
C ALA A 220 5.41 -18.26 -13.86
N LEU A 221 4.85 -17.16 -13.35
CA LEU A 221 5.52 -16.24 -12.42
C LEU A 221 6.02 -16.98 -11.17
N ALA A 222 5.17 -17.77 -10.50
CA ALA A 222 5.57 -18.50 -9.30
C ALA A 222 6.70 -19.52 -9.59
N ALA A 223 6.67 -20.17 -10.76
CA ALA A 223 7.73 -21.10 -11.16
C ALA A 223 9.07 -20.38 -11.41
N ARG A 224 9.04 -19.19 -12.05
CA ARG A 224 10.22 -18.33 -12.23
C ARG A 224 10.78 -17.86 -10.90
N MET A 225 9.91 -17.42 -9.99
CA MET A 225 10.29 -17.03 -8.64
C MET A 225 10.94 -18.19 -7.87
N GLY A 226 10.42 -19.41 -7.99
CA GLY A 226 11.02 -20.59 -7.35
C GLY A 226 12.45 -20.86 -7.83
N ARG A 227 12.72 -20.72 -9.14
CA ARG A 227 14.08 -20.84 -9.68
C ARG A 227 15.00 -19.73 -9.16
N ALA A 228 14.51 -18.49 -9.13
CA ALA A 228 15.29 -17.37 -8.61
C ALA A 228 15.57 -17.50 -7.11
N ASP A 229 14.60 -17.97 -6.31
CA ASP A 229 14.76 -18.19 -4.87
C ASP A 229 15.80 -19.28 -4.59
N ALA A 230 15.77 -20.38 -5.36
CA ALA A 230 16.77 -21.44 -5.28
C ALA A 230 18.19 -20.95 -5.64
N ALA A 231 18.29 -19.94 -6.51
CA ALA A 231 19.55 -19.29 -6.89
C ALA A 231 19.96 -18.14 -5.93
N GLY A 232 19.13 -17.79 -4.94
CA GLY A 232 19.36 -16.65 -4.04
C GLY A 232 19.18 -15.28 -4.71
N LEU A 233 18.42 -15.22 -5.81
CA LEU A 233 18.18 -14.04 -6.64
C LEU A 233 16.73 -13.52 -6.57
N LEU A 234 15.93 -14.04 -5.64
CA LEU A 234 14.57 -13.56 -5.36
C LEU A 234 14.61 -12.57 -4.18
N HIS A 235 14.03 -11.39 -4.38
CA HIS A 235 13.90 -10.37 -3.36
C HIS A 235 12.43 -10.04 -3.15
N LYS A 236 11.98 -9.99 -1.89
CA LYS A 236 10.59 -9.74 -1.52
C LYS A 236 10.51 -8.61 -0.50
N GLU A 237 9.42 -7.86 -0.50
CA GLU A 237 9.14 -6.74 0.43
C GLU A 237 10.34 -5.78 0.58
N GLN A 238 10.85 -5.27 -0.54
CA GLN A 238 12.04 -4.41 -0.54
C GLN A 238 11.65 -2.93 -0.47
N PRO A 239 11.97 -2.22 0.63
CA PRO A 239 11.71 -0.79 0.73
C PRO A 239 12.66 -0.01 -0.17
N PHE A 240 12.16 1.10 -0.74
CA PHE A 240 12.99 2.02 -1.50
C PHE A 240 12.61 3.48 -1.25
N VAL A 241 13.56 4.35 -1.54
CA VAL A 241 13.36 5.81 -1.61
C VAL A 241 13.91 6.28 -2.95
N LEU A 242 13.07 6.95 -3.74
CA LEU A 242 13.41 7.48 -5.05
C LEU A 242 13.25 9.00 -5.02
N GLY A 243 14.31 9.74 -5.33
CA GLY A 243 14.24 11.18 -5.56
C GLY A 243 13.86 11.46 -7.01
N ILE A 244 12.77 12.21 -7.23
CA ILE A 244 12.41 12.75 -8.54
C ILE A 244 12.34 14.28 -8.47
N PRO A 245 12.72 15.00 -9.54
CA PRO A 245 12.48 16.44 -9.66
C PRO A 245 10.99 16.76 -9.46
N ALA A 246 10.69 17.81 -8.72
CA ALA A 246 9.30 18.23 -8.46
C ALA A 246 8.55 18.58 -9.75
N SER A 247 9.26 19.04 -10.79
CA SER A 247 8.70 19.33 -12.11
C SER A 247 8.14 18.09 -12.83
N GLU A 248 8.53 16.87 -12.44
CA GLU A 248 7.94 15.63 -12.98
C GLU A 248 6.53 15.36 -12.40
N LEU A 249 6.18 15.98 -11.25
CA LEU A 249 4.87 15.84 -10.62
C LEU A 249 3.87 16.91 -11.06
N GLY A 250 4.35 18.04 -11.58
CA GLY A 250 3.51 19.13 -12.06
C GLY A 250 4.36 20.28 -12.60
N GLU A 251 3.90 20.90 -13.68
CA GLU A 251 4.64 21.97 -14.36
C GLU A 251 4.78 23.25 -13.51
N ASP A 252 3.90 23.42 -12.53
CA ASP A 252 3.90 24.57 -11.60
C ASP A 252 4.99 24.48 -10.52
N PHE A 253 5.66 23.32 -10.38
CA PHE A 253 6.69 23.12 -9.37
C PHE A 253 8.09 23.46 -9.87
N PRO A 254 8.93 24.09 -9.03
CA PRO A 254 10.30 24.43 -9.42
C PRO A 254 11.16 23.17 -9.59
N GLY A 255 11.88 23.07 -10.72
CA GLY A 255 12.70 21.90 -11.05
C GLY A 255 13.94 21.69 -10.18
N GLU A 256 14.31 22.68 -9.36
CA GLU A 256 15.42 22.56 -8.38
C GLU A 256 15.01 21.75 -7.16
N GLU A 257 13.70 21.66 -6.86
CA GLU A 257 13.19 20.90 -5.73
C GLU A 257 13.11 19.42 -6.06
N THR A 258 13.45 18.58 -5.09
CA THR A 258 13.39 17.12 -5.21
C THR A 258 12.31 16.56 -4.30
N VAL A 259 11.44 15.73 -4.85
CA VAL A 259 10.45 14.97 -4.09
C VAL A 259 10.93 13.55 -3.86
N LEU A 260 10.82 13.09 -2.62
CA LEU A 260 11.17 11.74 -2.22
C LEU A 260 9.93 10.85 -2.24
N ILE A 261 9.93 9.89 -3.15
CA ILE A 261 8.92 8.84 -3.25
C ILE A 261 9.39 7.64 -2.43
N GLN A 262 8.55 7.18 -1.51
CA GLN A 262 8.80 5.98 -0.72
C GLN A 262 7.80 4.87 -1.05
N GLY A 263 8.31 3.65 -1.19
CA GLY A 263 7.47 2.49 -1.48
C GLY A 263 8.12 1.20 -1.03
N ILE A 264 7.37 0.11 -1.16
CA ILE A 264 7.82 -1.25 -0.91
C ILE A 264 7.51 -2.06 -2.15
N ILE A 265 8.52 -2.71 -2.70
CA ILE A 265 8.37 -3.59 -3.85
C ILE A 265 8.02 -4.98 -3.32
N ASP A 266 6.83 -5.48 -3.64
CA ASP A 266 6.35 -6.79 -3.22
C ASP A 266 7.35 -7.90 -3.60
N VAL A 267 7.78 -7.92 -4.87
CA VAL A 267 8.77 -8.87 -5.35
C VAL A 267 9.53 -8.36 -6.58
N TYR A 268 10.83 -8.68 -6.64
CA TYR A 268 11.58 -8.69 -7.89
C TYR A 268 12.58 -9.84 -7.89
N PHE A 269 13.02 -10.25 -9.07
CA PHE A 269 14.04 -11.27 -9.21
C PHE A 269 14.88 -11.05 -10.47
N GLU A 270 16.06 -11.66 -10.47
CA GLU A 270 16.96 -11.64 -11.62
C GLU A 270 16.81 -12.91 -12.46
N GLU A 271 16.73 -12.72 -13.78
CA GLU A 271 16.64 -13.78 -14.77
C GLU A 271 17.44 -13.38 -16.01
N ASP A 272 18.47 -14.16 -16.34
CA ASP A 272 19.40 -13.91 -17.46
C ASP A 272 20.15 -12.57 -17.38
N GLY A 273 20.44 -12.09 -16.17
CA GLY A 273 21.16 -10.82 -15.94
C GLY A 273 20.28 -9.56 -16.01
N GLU A 274 18.98 -9.72 -16.28
CA GLU A 274 17.98 -8.66 -16.27
C GLU A 274 16.97 -8.88 -15.13
N LEU A 275 16.27 -7.81 -14.75
CA LEU A 275 15.32 -7.83 -13.63
C LEU A 275 13.88 -7.99 -14.11
N VAL A 276 13.11 -8.73 -13.32
CA VAL A 276 11.66 -8.83 -13.44
C VAL A 276 11.07 -8.32 -12.14
N VAL A 277 10.15 -7.36 -12.22
CA VAL A 277 9.43 -6.83 -11.06
C VAL A 277 7.97 -7.25 -11.14
N ALA A 278 7.42 -7.70 -10.01
CA ALA A 278 6.01 -8.05 -9.93
C ALA A 278 5.35 -7.52 -8.65
N ASP A 279 4.04 -7.31 -8.74
CA ASP A 279 3.21 -6.85 -7.64
C ASP A 279 1.93 -7.70 -7.53
N TYR A 280 1.52 -7.96 -6.30
CA TYR A 280 0.39 -8.80 -5.97
C TYR A 280 -0.85 -7.95 -5.66
N LYS A 281 -1.92 -8.13 -6.44
CA LYS A 281 -3.18 -7.39 -6.23
C LYS A 281 -4.33 -8.30 -5.84
N THR A 282 -5.00 -7.95 -4.75
CA THR A 282 -6.20 -8.64 -4.23
C THR A 282 -7.49 -7.88 -4.50
N ASP A 283 -7.40 -6.75 -5.21
CA ASP A 283 -8.50 -5.89 -5.60
C ASP A 283 -9.60 -6.69 -6.30
N ALA A 284 -10.86 -6.37 -6.00
CA ALA A 284 -11.99 -6.92 -6.73
C ALA A 284 -12.11 -6.19 -8.07
N VAL A 285 -11.75 -6.88 -9.15
CA VAL A 285 -11.81 -6.35 -10.53
C VAL A 285 -12.45 -7.38 -11.45
N THR A 286 -13.04 -6.89 -12.55
CA THR A 286 -13.62 -7.76 -13.59
C THR A 286 -12.76 -7.82 -14.85
N GLN A 287 -11.96 -6.78 -15.10
CA GLN A 287 -11.13 -6.62 -16.29
C GLN A 287 -9.66 -6.38 -15.90
N ALA A 288 -8.71 -6.80 -16.73
CA ALA A 288 -7.29 -6.63 -16.42
C ALA A 288 -6.83 -5.19 -16.62
N GLU A 289 -7.43 -4.51 -17.59
CA GLU A 289 -7.17 -3.13 -18.01
C GLU A 289 -7.35 -2.15 -16.85
N GLU A 290 -8.29 -2.44 -15.95
CA GLU A 290 -8.51 -1.68 -14.71
C GLU A 290 -7.28 -1.73 -13.79
N LEU A 291 -6.61 -2.88 -13.68
CA LEU A 291 -5.38 -3.01 -12.90
C LEU A 291 -4.21 -2.33 -13.59
N VAL A 292 -4.10 -2.45 -14.92
CA VAL A 292 -3.08 -1.75 -15.71
C VAL A 292 -3.16 -0.25 -15.48
N ASN A 293 -4.35 0.35 -15.67
CA ASN A 293 -4.53 1.79 -15.50
C ASN A 293 -4.25 2.26 -14.07
N ARG A 294 -4.59 1.44 -13.07
CA ARG A 294 -4.38 1.79 -11.65
C ARG A 294 -2.94 1.65 -11.18
N TYR A 295 -2.16 0.75 -11.77
CA TYR A 295 -0.89 0.30 -11.18
C TYR A 295 0.31 0.42 -12.11
N ARG A 296 0.13 0.83 -13.37
CA ARG A 296 1.23 1.06 -14.31
C ARG A 296 2.27 2.02 -13.75
N VAL A 297 1.84 3.20 -13.29
CA VAL A 297 2.72 4.23 -12.73
C VAL A 297 3.47 3.73 -11.48
N GLN A 298 2.81 2.92 -10.64
CA GLN A 298 3.47 2.29 -9.48
C GLN A 298 4.62 1.37 -9.93
N LEU A 299 4.38 0.49 -10.92
CA LEU A 299 5.44 -0.40 -11.41
C LEU A 299 6.52 0.34 -12.19
N ASP A 300 6.20 1.48 -12.81
CA ASP A 300 7.19 2.36 -13.45
C ASP A 300 8.16 2.93 -12.41
N TYR A 301 7.65 3.40 -11.26
CA TYR A 301 8.51 3.84 -10.16
C TYR A 301 9.33 2.71 -9.55
N TYR A 302 8.75 1.51 -9.42
CA TYR A 302 9.50 0.34 -8.93
C TYR A 302 10.62 -0.02 -9.90
N ALA A 303 10.34 -0.03 -11.19
CA ALA A 303 11.34 -0.30 -12.22
C ALA A 303 12.46 0.74 -12.16
N ARG A 304 12.11 2.04 -12.17
CA ARG A 304 13.09 3.14 -12.08
C ARG A 304 13.96 3.04 -10.82
N ALA A 305 13.36 2.72 -9.68
CA ALA A 305 14.10 2.52 -8.43
C ALA A 305 15.09 1.35 -8.53
N LEU A 306 14.64 0.21 -9.04
CA LEU A 306 15.48 -0.98 -9.22
C LEU A 306 16.63 -0.72 -10.21
N GLU A 307 16.36 -0.07 -11.33
CA GLU A 307 17.39 0.23 -12.34
C GLU A 307 18.46 1.19 -11.79
N GLN A 308 18.07 2.16 -10.97
CA GLN A 308 19.02 3.06 -10.32
C GLN A 308 19.84 2.36 -9.23
N LEU A 309 19.21 1.52 -8.41
CA LEU A 309 19.85 0.83 -7.29
C LEU A 309 20.80 -0.28 -7.76
N THR A 310 20.35 -1.10 -8.71
CA THR A 310 21.06 -2.32 -9.14
C THR A 310 21.92 -2.11 -10.38
N ARG A 311 21.70 -1.02 -11.14
CA ARG A 311 22.29 -0.79 -12.46
C ARG A 311 21.97 -1.88 -13.50
N LYS A 312 20.93 -2.69 -13.25
CA LYS A 312 20.42 -3.69 -14.18
C LYS A 312 19.09 -3.21 -14.76
N ARG A 313 18.83 -3.57 -16.01
CA ARG A 313 17.59 -3.22 -16.70
C ARG A 313 16.43 -4.05 -16.19
N VAL A 314 15.25 -3.45 -16.04
CA VAL A 314 14.00 -4.18 -15.80
C VAL A 314 13.39 -4.57 -17.13
N LYS A 315 13.42 -5.87 -17.46
CA LYS A 315 12.92 -6.41 -18.73
C LYS A 315 11.40 -6.60 -18.74
N GLU A 316 10.80 -6.81 -17.57
CA GLU A 316 9.39 -7.15 -17.46
C GLU A 316 8.77 -6.61 -16.16
N LYS A 317 7.54 -6.11 -16.27
CA LYS A 317 6.71 -5.61 -15.16
C LYS A 317 5.41 -6.40 -15.16
N ILE A 318 5.09 -7.04 -14.04
CA ILE A 318 3.95 -7.98 -13.97
C ILE A 318 3.05 -7.62 -12.79
N ILE A 319 1.74 -7.68 -13.00
CA ILE A 319 0.76 -7.70 -11.91
C ILE A 319 0.17 -9.09 -11.84
N TYR A 320 0.23 -9.73 -10.67
CA TYR A 320 -0.56 -10.94 -10.43
C TYR A 320 -1.86 -10.58 -9.73
N SER A 321 -2.99 -10.82 -10.41
CA SER A 321 -4.32 -10.57 -9.85
C SER A 321 -4.85 -11.82 -9.17
N PHE A 322 -5.09 -11.74 -7.85
CA PHE A 322 -5.76 -12.81 -7.09
C PHE A 322 -7.26 -12.89 -7.34
N ALA A 323 -7.88 -11.84 -7.88
CA ALA A 323 -9.28 -11.87 -8.29
C ALA A 323 -9.46 -12.57 -9.65
N LEU A 324 -8.59 -12.28 -10.61
CA LEU A 324 -8.63 -12.88 -11.96
C LEU A 324 -7.82 -14.17 -12.07
N GLN A 325 -7.00 -14.49 -11.07
CA GLN A 325 -6.07 -15.64 -11.02
C GLN A 325 -5.16 -15.74 -12.24
N ARG A 326 -4.61 -14.60 -12.68
CA ARG A 326 -3.72 -14.52 -13.83
C ARG A 326 -2.67 -13.43 -13.69
N GLU A 327 -1.61 -13.63 -14.45
CA GLU A 327 -0.55 -12.65 -14.69
C GLU A 327 -1.01 -11.62 -15.73
N ILE A 328 -0.68 -10.36 -15.50
CA ILE A 328 -0.94 -9.23 -16.39
C ILE A 328 0.39 -8.53 -16.63
N ALA A 329 0.94 -8.65 -17.83
CA ALA A 329 2.12 -7.92 -18.24
C ALA A 329 1.76 -6.47 -18.60
N LEU A 330 2.64 -5.52 -18.28
CA LEU A 330 2.48 -4.08 -18.50
C LEU A 330 3.30 -3.52 -19.65
#